data_AF-A0A1V3WY83-F1
#
_entry.id   AF-A0A1V3WY83-F1
#
_cell.length_a   1.000
_cell.length_b   1.000
_cell.length_c   1.000
_cell.angle_alpha   90.00
_cell.angle_beta   90.00
_cell.angle_gamma   90.00
#
_symmetry.space_group_name_H-M   'P 1'
#
loop_
_entity.id
_entity.type
_entity.pdbx_description
1 polymer ?
#
loop_
_entity_poly.entity_id
_entity_poly.type
_entity_poly.pdbx_seq_one_letter_code
_entity_poly.pdbx_strand_id
1 'polypeptide(L)'
;MNSRRAAKISLTLAIVTLVVSVGGFITTLVLNAFFLDKYNAYGEVPIPGSDSIHLPAGEVTVSLHTVVIGGTNGTGLPVPPLGISIDPPEGAPQPRLTESIGSTTTVNNDAHVRVWIVQVPVEGTYRVTTEGQVGGYINPRLAFGHQSSYGYLVWVFVAVFVVGLLDLALSVMWLSRSRPRVVSPAGWSVPVEPSDEGVKLERIKTIAALRDSGALTESEFESEKRRILQGH
;
A
#
# COMPACT_ATOMS: atom_id res chain seq x y z
N MET A 1 36.35 -8.82 -1.55
CA MET A 1 35.38 -7.86 -0.96
C MET A 1 35.07 -8.27 0.46
N ASN A 2 35.24 -7.39 1.47
CA ASN A 2 34.87 -7.71 2.85
C ASN A 2 33.38 -8.04 2.95
N SER A 3 33.04 -9.21 3.50
CA SER A 3 31.65 -9.70 3.67
C SER A 3 30.70 -8.66 4.26
N ARG A 4 31.22 -7.84 5.18
CA ARG A 4 30.51 -6.74 5.83
C ARG A 4 30.15 -5.57 4.89
N ARG A 5 30.97 -5.29 3.87
CA ARG A 5 30.66 -4.29 2.84
C ARG A 5 29.60 -4.82 1.88
N ALA A 6 29.67 -6.09 1.50
CA ALA A 6 28.64 -6.73 0.67
C ALA A 6 27.26 -6.72 1.34
N ALA A 7 27.19 -7.05 2.64
CA ALA A 7 25.94 -7.03 3.40
C ALA A 7 25.34 -5.61 3.55
N LYS A 8 26.17 -4.57 3.67
CA LYS A 8 25.68 -3.17 3.71
C LYS A 8 25.11 -2.73 2.36
N ILE A 9 25.75 -3.10 1.26
CA ILE A 9 25.26 -2.78 -0.09
C ILE A 9 23.93 -3.49 -0.35
N SER A 10 23.82 -4.77 0.03
CA SER A 10 22.57 -5.55 -0.05
C SER A 10 21.45 -4.88 0.75
N LEU A 11 21.72 -4.46 1.98
CA LEU A 11 20.73 -3.76 2.82
C LEU A 11 20.24 -2.45 2.16
N THR A 12 21.15 -1.64 1.62
CA THR A 12 20.77 -0.42 0.92
C THR A 12 19.92 -0.72 -0.31
N LEU A 13 20.27 -1.74 -1.10
CA LEU A 13 19.51 -2.14 -2.28
C LEU A 13 18.10 -2.64 -1.91
N ALA A 14 17.98 -3.43 -0.85
CA ALA A 14 16.69 -3.90 -0.35
C ALA A 14 15.78 -2.72 0.07
N ILE A 15 16.32 -1.74 0.79
CA ILE A 15 15.56 -0.54 1.20
C ILE A 15 15.09 0.26 -0.01
N VAL A 16 15.99 0.53 -0.96
CA VAL A 16 15.63 1.26 -2.20
C VAL A 16 14.55 0.49 -2.97
N THR A 17 14.69 -0.83 -3.07
CA THR A 17 13.70 -1.68 -3.75
C THR A 17 12.33 -1.61 -3.08
N LEU A 18 12.26 -1.65 -1.75
CA LEU A 18 11.02 -1.50 -1.00
C LEU A 18 10.38 -0.12 -1.24
N VAL A 19 11.17 0.96 -1.20
CA VAL A 19 10.67 2.32 -1.43
C VAL A 19 10.12 2.47 -2.85
N VAL A 20 10.86 2.02 -3.86
CA VAL A 20 10.41 2.03 -5.26
C VAL A 20 9.17 1.18 -5.43
N SER A 21 9.10 0.03 -4.76
CA SER A 21 7.95 -0.85 -4.85
C SER A 21 6.68 -0.22 -4.28
N VAL A 22 6.76 0.39 -3.09
CA VAL A 22 5.63 1.07 -2.46
C VAL A 22 5.23 2.32 -3.25
N GLY A 23 6.20 3.14 -3.65
CA GLY A 23 5.96 4.35 -4.44
C GLY A 23 5.35 4.02 -5.81
N GLY A 24 5.88 3.01 -6.49
CA GLY A 24 5.38 2.52 -7.76
C GLY A 24 3.97 1.94 -7.64
N PHE A 25 3.71 1.13 -6.61
CA PHE A 25 2.38 0.60 -6.31
C PHE A 25 1.33 1.72 -6.15
N ILE A 26 1.61 2.70 -5.28
CA ILE A 26 0.71 3.84 -5.05
C ILE A 26 0.50 4.63 -6.34
N THR A 27 1.58 4.92 -7.07
CA THR A 27 1.52 5.67 -8.33
C THR A 27 0.68 4.95 -9.37
N THR A 28 0.82 3.63 -9.50
CA THR A 28 0.02 2.81 -10.40
C THR A 28 -1.44 2.80 -9.99
N LEU A 29 -1.77 2.69 -8.70
CA LEU A 29 -3.16 2.75 -8.25
C LEU A 29 -3.80 4.09 -8.60
N VAL A 30 -3.11 5.20 -8.35
CA VAL A 30 -3.59 6.55 -8.67
C VAL A 30 -3.73 6.73 -10.18
N LEU A 31 -2.68 6.43 -10.95
CA LEU A 31 -2.74 6.56 -12.41
C LEU A 31 -3.84 5.67 -13.01
N ASN A 32 -4.00 4.46 -12.51
CA ASN A 32 -5.05 3.56 -12.97
C ASN A 32 -6.43 4.16 -12.69
N ALA A 33 -6.71 4.51 -11.43
CA ALA A 33 -8.02 5.00 -11.01
C ALA A 33 -8.42 6.34 -11.65
N PHE A 34 -7.46 7.23 -11.90
CA PHE A 34 -7.76 8.60 -12.36
C PHE A 34 -7.52 8.83 -13.86
N PHE A 35 -6.60 8.09 -14.50
CA PHE A 35 -6.14 8.43 -15.85
C PHE A 35 -6.20 7.27 -16.85
N LEU A 36 -5.94 6.05 -16.41
CA LEU A 36 -5.83 4.90 -17.33
C LEU A 36 -7.14 4.12 -17.45
N ASP A 37 -8.03 4.22 -16.46
CA ASP A 37 -9.35 3.59 -16.48
C ASP A 37 -10.32 4.38 -17.38
N LYS A 38 -10.21 4.15 -18.69
CA LYS A 38 -11.10 4.76 -19.70
C LYS A 38 -12.33 3.87 -19.93
N TYR A 39 -13.09 3.66 -18.87
CA TYR A 39 -14.31 2.85 -18.89
C TYR A 39 -15.41 3.42 -19.81
N ASN A 40 -15.35 4.71 -20.16
CA ASN A 40 -16.28 5.41 -21.05
C ASN A 40 -15.62 5.90 -22.36
N ALA A 41 -14.51 5.29 -22.78
CA ALA A 41 -13.73 5.72 -23.94
C ALA A 41 -14.53 5.89 -25.25
N TYR A 42 -15.62 5.13 -25.42
CA TYR A 42 -16.44 5.11 -26.64
C TYR A 42 -17.78 5.85 -26.47
N GLY A 43 -18.07 6.36 -25.28
CA GLY A 43 -19.29 7.10 -24.97
C GLY A 43 -20.15 6.45 -23.90
N GLU A 44 -21.29 7.09 -23.63
CA GLU A 44 -22.22 6.71 -22.57
C GLU A 44 -23.65 6.82 -23.05
N VAL A 45 -24.51 5.91 -22.57
CA VAL A 45 -25.94 5.90 -22.89
C VAL A 45 -26.74 5.97 -21.57
N PRO A 46 -27.66 6.93 -21.41
CA PRO A 46 -28.46 7.07 -20.19
C PRO A 46 -29.41 5.89 -20.01
N ILE A 47 -29.64 5.49 -18.75
CA ILE A 47 -30.56 4.41 -18.37
C ILE A 47 -31.81 5.01 -17.69
N PRO A 48 -33.03 4.74 -18.17
CA PRO A 48 -33.34 4.20 -19.50
C PRO A 48 -33.05 5.24 -20.60
N GLY A 49 -32.82 4.77 -21.82
CA GLY A 49 -32.55 5.66 -22.96
C GLY A 49 -31.91 4.97 -24.15
N SER A 50 -31.69 5.71 -25.23
CA SER A 50 -31.03 5.19 -26.43
C SER A 50 -30.08 6.22 -27.03
N ASP A 51 -28.96 5.77 -27.57
CA ASP A 51 -28.01 6.61 -28.30
C ASP A 51 -27.26 5.81 -29.37
N SER A 52 -26.56 6.51 -30.28
CA SER A 52 -25.71 5.89 -31.30
C SER A 52 -24.25 6.11 -30.96
N ILE A 53 -23.50 5.03 -30.76
CA ILE A 53 -22.09 5.07 -30.35
C ILE A 53 -21.21 4.37 -31.38
N HIS A 54 -20.01 4.91 -31.62
CA HIS A 54 -19.03 4.29 -32.48
C HIS A 54 -18.19 3.30 -31.69
N LEU A 55 -18.23 2.02 -32.07
CA LEU A 55 -17.52 0.94 -31.39
C LEU A 55 -16.44 0.36 -32.30
N PRO A 56 -15.22 0.12 -31.78
CA PRO A 56 -14.19 -0.59 -32.53
C PRO A 56 -14.51 -2.08 -32.63
N ALA A 57 -13.96 -2.74 -33.65
CA ALA A 57 -13.98 -4.20 -33.71
C ALA A 57 -13.20 -4.81 -32.53
N GLY A 58 -13.72 -5.89 -31.94
CA GLY A 58 -13.08 -6.58 -30.83
C GLY A 58 -13.89 -6.54 -29.54
N GLU A 59 -13.20 -6.61 -28.41
CA GLU A 59 -13.79 -6.64 -27.09
C GLU A 59 -14.07 -5.23 -26.57
N VAL A 60 -15.33 -4.96 -26.21
CA VAL A 60 -15.76 -3.71 -25.57
C VAL A 60 -16.31 -4.03 -24.20
N THR A 61 -15.86 -3.28 -23.19
CA THR A 61 -16.36 -3.37 -21.82
C THR A 61 -17.54 -2.42 -21.65
N VAL A 62 -18.63 -2.93 -21.08
CA VAL A 62 -19.81 -2.14 -20.71
C VAL A 62 -19.90 -2.08 -19.20
N SER A 63 -19.94 -0.86 -18.67
CA SER A 63 -19.97 -0.59 -17.23
C SER A 63 -21.18 0.24 -16.85
N LEU A 64 -21.84 -0.10 -15.75
CA LEU A 64 -22.79 0.80 -15.10
C LEU A 64 -21.99 1.93 -14.48
N HIS A 65 -22.30 3.17 -14.84
CA HIS A 65 -21.73 4.40 -14.32
C HIS A 65 -22.85 5.22 -13.65
N THR A 66 -22.63 5.62 -12.41
CA THR A 66 -23.58 6.41 -11.61
C THR A 66 -22.86 7.22 -10.55
N VAL A 67 -23.53 8.27 -10.07
CA VAL A 67 -23.12 8.94 -8.83
C VAL A 67 -23.80 8.27 -7.63
N VAL A 68 -23.06 8.03 -6.55
CA VAL A 68 -23.54 7.46 -5.29
C VAL A 68 -23.55 8.47 -4.15
N ILE A 69 -24.53 8.40 -3.25
CA ILE A 69 -24.59 9.28 -2.07
C ILE A 69 -23.82 8.62 -0.93
N GLY A 70 -22.65 9.18 -0.60
CA GLY A 70 -21.72 8.58 0.34
C GLY A 70 -20.88 7.49 -0.32
N GLY A 71 -19.61 7.37 0.07
CA GLY A 71 -18.73 6.36 -0.51
C GLY A 71 -19.31 4.95 -0.37
N THR A 72 -19.08 4.10 -1.37
CA THR A 72 -19.30 2.66 -1.23
C THR A 72 -18.28 2.18 -0.19
N ASN A 73 -18.68 2.01 1.07
CA ASN A 73 -17.81 1.64 2.20
C ASN A 73 -17.24 0.20 2.07
N GLY A 74 -16.61 -0.12 0.95
CA GLY A 74 -16.16 -1.46 0.58
C GLY A 74 -17.26 -2.43 0.12
N THR A 75 -18.54 -2.03 0.15
CA THR A 75 -19.69 -2.91 -0.12
C THR A 75 -19.99 -3.14 -1.60
N GLY A 76 -19.24 -2.51 -2.52
CA GLY A 76 -19.51 -2.55 -3.96
C GLY A 76 -20.74 -1.72 -4.37
N LEU A 77 -20.85 -1.47 -5.67
CA LEU A 77 -22.01 -0.85 -6.30
C LEU A 77 -23.01 -1.97 -6.64
N PRO A 78 -24.22 -1.98 -6.05
CA PRO A 78 -25.22 -2.98 -6.41
C PRO A 78 -25.57 -2.86 -7.88
N VAL A 79 -25.66 -3.97 -8.60
CA VAL A 79 -26.09 -3.97 -10.01
C VAL A 79 -27.58 -4.31 -10.02
N PRO A 80 -28.47 -3.38 -10.41
CA PRO A 80 -29.89 -3.70 -10.55
C PRO A 80 -30.12 -4.58 -11.79
N PRO A 81 -31.33 -5.13 -11.97
CA PRO A 81 -31.72 -5.72 -13.24
C PRO A 81 -31.66 -4.66 -14.34
N LEU A 82 -30.76 -4.86 -15.30
CA LEU A 82 -30.50 -3.97 -16.42
C LEU A 82 -30.70 -4.72 -17.74
N GLY A 83 -31.21 -4.02 -18.75
CA GLY A 83 -31.40 -4.50 -20.11
C GLY A 83 -30.60 -3.66 -21.10
N ILE A 84 -30.03 -4.30 -22.11
CA ILE A 84 -29.33 -3.63 -23.20
C ILE A 84 -29.66 -4.32 -24.53
N SER A 85 -29.99 -3.53 -25.54
CA SER A 85 -30.06 -3.93 -26.94
C SER A 85 -29.03 -3.14 -27.73
N ILE A 86 -28.30 -3.81 -28.60
CA ILE A 86 -27.28 -3.21 -29.46
C ILE A 86 -27.61 -3.58 -30.90
N ASP A 87 -28.11 -2.63 -31.68
CA ASP A 87 -28.45 -2.86 -33.08
C ASP A 87 -27.22 -2.54 -33.96
N PRO A 88 -26.76 -3.50 -34.79
CA PRO A 88 -25.61 -3.32 -35.66
C PRO A 88 -25.92 -2.37 -36.83
N PRO A 89 -24.89 -1.75 -37.43
CA PRO A 89 -25.05 -1.04 -38.71
C PRO A 89 -25.50 -2.02 -39.81
N GLU A 90 -26.10 -1.48 -40.88
CA GLU A 90 -26.64 -2.30 -41.97
C GLU A 90 -25.61 -3.29 -42.53
N GLY A 91 -26.00 -4.57 -42.60
CA GLY A 91 -25.17 -5.66 -43.12
C GLY A 91 -24.12 -6.20 -42.15
N ALA A 92 -23.95 -5.62 -40.95
CA ALA A 92 -23.02 -6.13 -39.95
C ALA A 92 -23.65 -7.24 -39.08
N PRO A 93 -22.87 -8.25 -38.64
CA PRO A 93 -23.36 -9.27 -37.72
C PRO A 93 -23.75 -8.70 -36.35
N GLN A 94 -24.67 -9.39 -35.66
CA GLN A 94 -25.06 -9.05 -34.29
C GLN A 94 -23.87 -9.22 -33.32
N PRO A 95 -23.58 -8.23 -32.46
CA PRO A 95 -22.55 -8.37 -31.44
C PRO A 95 -22.96 -9.39 -30.37
N ARG A 96 -21.99 -10.10 -29.81
CA ARG A 96 -22.25 -11.05 -28.71
C ARG A 96 -22.11 -10.34 -27.38
N LEU A 97 -23.18 -10.35 -26.58
CA LEU A 97 -23.19 -9.82 -25.23
C LEU A 97 -22.97 -10.96 -24.23
N THR A 98 -21.99 -10.81 -23.33
CA THR A 98 -21.72 -11.74 -22.24
C THR A 98 -21.76 -11.00 -20.91
N GLU A 99 -22.55 -11.48 -19.96
CA GLU A 99 -22.58 -10.91 -18.62
C GLU A 99 -21.28 -11.20 -17.89
N SER A 100 -20.67 -10.15 -17.33
CA SER A 100 -19.37 -10.25 -16.66
C SER A 100 -19.26 -9.16 -15.59
N ILE A 101 -19.81 -9.46 -14.41
CA ILE A 101 -19.78 -8.53 -13.29
C ILE A 101 -18.35 -8.37 -12.78
N GLY A 102 -17.86 -7.13 -12.80
CA GLY A 102 -16.51 -6.76 -12.34
C GLY A 102 -16.48 -6.26 -10.90
N SER A 103 -15.31 -5.77 -10.50
CA SER A 103 -15.16 -4.99 -9.27
C SER A 103 -15.68 -3.57 -9.45
N THR A 104 -16.14 -2.96 -8.36
CA THR A 104 -16.57 -1.56 -8.33
C THR A 104 -15.38 -0.64 -8.08
N THR A 105 -15.26 0.41 -8.89
CA THR A 105 -14.37 1.54 -8.66
C THR A 105 -15.23 2.74 -8.26
N THR A 106 -14.88 3.41 -7.15
CA THR A 106 -15.57 4.62 -6.69
C THR A 106 -14.55 5.70 -6.36
N VAL A 107 -14.66 6.87 -7.00
CA VAL A 107 -13.77 8.03 -6.79
C VAL A 107 -14.62 9.29 -6.74
N ASN A 108 -14.52 10.09 -5.68
CA ASN A 108 -15.30 11.34 -5.53
C ASN A 108 -16.82 11.16 -5.76
N ASN A 109 -17.38 10.03 -5.30
CA ASN A 109 -18.78 9.62 -5.50
C ASN A 109 -19.16 9.21 -6.93
N ASP A 110 -18.25 9.29 -7.89
CA ASP A 110 -18.39 8.67 -9.21
C ASP A 110 -18.07 7.19 -9.08
N ALA A 111 -19.06 6.34 -9.34
CA ALA A 111 -18.95 4.89 -9.20
C ALA A 111 -19.21 4.21 -10.53
N HIS A 112 -18.39 3.23 -10.86
CA HIS A 112 -18.65 2.35 -11.97
C HIS A 112 -18.32 0.89 -11.67
N VAL A 113 -19.06 0.00 -12.34
CA VAL A 113 -18.86 -1.46 -12.25
C VAL A 113 -19.12 -2.09 -13.61
N ARG A 114 -18.23 -2.98 -14.04
CA ARG A 114 -18.44 -3.74 -15.28
C ARG A 114 -19.67 -4.64 -15.12
N VAL A 115 -20.52 -4.63 -16.13
CA VAL A 115 -21.74 -5.45 -16.20
C VAL A 115 -21.72 -6.42 -17.37
N TRP A 116 -21.17 -6.02 -18.52
CA TRP A 116 -21.04 -6.88 -19.69
C TRP A 116 -19.72 -6.71 -20.42
N ILE A 117 -19.40 -7.74 -21.19
CA ILE A 117 -18.41 -7.70 -22.26
C ILE A 117 -19.15 -7.92 -23.58
N VAL A 118 -18.93 -7.02 -24.54
CA VAL A 118 -19.50 -7.06 -25.87
C VAL A 118 -18.40 -7.45 -26.85
N GLN A 119 -18.59 -8.52 -27.60
CA GLN A 119 -17.76 -8.85 -28.74
C GLN A 119 -18.34 -8.19 -30.00
N VAL A 120 -17.71 -7.10 -30.41
CA VAL A 120 -18.07 -6.31 -31.60
C VAL A 120 -17.39 -6.95 -32.83
N PRO A 121 -18.16 -7.40 -33.83
CA PRO A 121 -17.61 -8.12 -34.97
C PRO A 121 -16.89 -7.21 -35.98
N VAL A 122 -17.39 -5.97 -36.16
CA VAL A 122 -16.88 -5.00 -37.13
C VAL A 122 -16.93 -3.62 -36.50
N GLU A 123 -15.94 -2.77 -36.79
CA GLU A 123 -15.97 -1.38 -36.36
C GLU A 123 -17.11 -0.63 -37.04
N GLY A 124 -17.87 0.16 -36.27
CA GLY A 124 -18.95 0.96 -36.82
C GLY A 124 -19.81 1.64 -35.76
N THR A 125 -20.86 2.33 -36.22
CA THR A 125 -21.85 2.97 -35.35
C THR A 125 -22.96 1.99 -35.01
N TYR A 126 -23.15 1.74 -33.73
CA TYR A 126 -24.18 0.87 -33.18
C TYR A 126 -25.24 1.70 -32.48
N ARG A 127 -26.50 1.34 -32.65
CA ARG A 127 -27.60 1.96 -31.90
C ARG A 127 -27.82 1.15 -30.62
N VAL A 128 -27.61 1.80 -29.49
CA VAL A 128 -27.74 1.18 -28.18
C VAL A 128 -29.03 1.66 -27.55
N THR A 129 -29.81 0.72 -27.02
CA THR A 129 -30.98 1.00 -26.18
C THR A 129 -30.78 0.35 -24.83
N THR A 130 -31.02 1.09 -23.77
CA THR A 130 -30.83 0.63 -22.39
C THR A 130 -32.11 0.77 -21.59
N GLU A 131 -32.34 -0.21 -20.73
CA GLU A 131 -33.50 -0.32 -19.86
C GLU A 131 -33.06 -0.76 -18.47
N GLY A 132 -33.84 -0.45 -17.44
CA GLY A 132 -33.53 -0.90 -16.09
C GLY A 132 -34.24 -0.13 -14.98
N GLN A 133 -34.35 -0.76 -13.82
CA GLN A 133 -34.91 -0.14 -12.61
C GLN A 133 -33.80 0.54 -11.81
N VAL A 134 -33.51 1.79 -12.16
CA VAL A 134 -32.36 2.55 -11.63
C VAL A 134 -32.74 3.72 -10.73
N GLY A 135 -33.96 3.73 -10.18
CA GLY A 135 -34.48 4.85 -9.38
C GLY A 135 -33.69 5.19 -8.10
N GLY A 136 -32.83 4.28 -7.62
CA GLY A 136 -31.92 4.52 -6.50
C GLY A 136 -30.58 5.16 -6.89
N TYR A 137 -30.33 5.37 -8.18
CA TYR A 137 -29.06 5.85 -8.73
C TYR A 137 -29.20 7.28 -9.26
N ILE A 138 -28.14 8.09 -9.11
CA ILE A 138 -28.10 9.46 -9.62
C ILE A 138 -27.43 9.45 -11.00
N ASN A 139 -28.18 9.88 -12.02
CA ASN A 139 -27.73 9.95 -13.41
C ASN A 139 -27.08 8.61 -13.90
N PRO A 140 -27.80 7.48 -13.82
CA PRO A 140 -27.30 6.18 -14.21
C PRO A 140 -27.11 6.08 -15.73
N ARG A 141 -25.97 5.54 -16.15
CA ARG A 141 -25.57 5.39 -17.55
C ARG A 141 -24.88 4.05 -17.77
N LEU A 142 -24.97 3.52 -18.98
CA LEU A 142 -24.05 2.49 -19.45
C LEU A 142 -22.91 3.17 -20.19
N ALA A 143 -21.70 3.02 -19.66
CA ALA A 143 -20.47 3.49 -20.26
C ALA A 143 -19.83 2.38 -21.10
N PHE A 144 -19.33 2.74 -22.27
CA PHE A 144 -18.67 1.85 -23.21
C PHE A 144 -17.19 2.22 -23.28
N GLY A 145 -16.32 1.25 -23.05
CA GLY A 145 -14.89 1.49 -23.03
C GLY A 145 -14.08 0.22 -23.22
N HIS A 146 -12.81 0.28 -22.84
CA HIS A 146 -11.90 -0.86 -22.87
C HIS A 146 -11.59 -1.33 -21.45
N GLN A 147 -11.31 -2.62 -21.27
CA GLN A 147 -10.84 -3.13 -19.99
C GLN A 147 -9.49 -2.46 -19.66
N SER A 148 -9.32 -1.93 -18.44
CA SER A 148 -8.00 -1.43 -18.03
C SER A 148 -6.98 -2.57 -18.09
N SER A 149 -6.03 -2.47 -19.02
CA SER A 149 -4.99 -3.48 -19.23
C SER A 149 -3.95 -3.53 -18.10
N TYR A 150 -4.00 -2.59 -17.15
CA TYR A 150 -2.94 -2.36 -16.18
C TYR A 150 -3.19 -2.98 -14.80
N GLY A 151 -4.29 -3.73 -14.61
CA GLY A 151 -4.56 -4.43 -13.35
C GLY A 151 -3.43 -5.37 -12.91
N TYR A 152 -2.64 -5.91 -13.85
CA TYR A 152 -1.49 -6.77 -13.52
C TYR A 152 -0.32 -6.00 -12.91
N LEU A 153 -0.18 -4.69 -13.15
CA LEU A 153 0.93 -3.90 -12.61
C LEU A 153 0.92 -3.89 -11.08
N VAL A 154 -0.27 -3.92 -10.48
CA VAL A 154 -0.46 -4.10 -9.03
C VAL A 154 0.26 -5.36 -8.56
N TRP A 155 0.08 -6.48 -9.26
CA TRP A 155 0.73 -7.75 -8.94
C TRP A 155 2.24 -7.73 -9.18
N VAL A 156 2.71 -7.00 -10.19
CA VAL A 156 4.15 -6.80 -10.42
C VAL A 156 4.79 -6.08 -9.23
N PHE A 157 4.18 -4.99 -8.75
CA PHE A 157 4.69 -4.28 -7.57
C PHE A 157 4.57 -5.12 -6.28
N VAL A 158 3.53 -5.93 -6.13
CA VAL A 158 3.44 -6.89 -5.00
C VAL A 158 4.59 -7.90 -5.06
N ALA A 159 4.89 -8.46 -6.24
CA ALA A 159 5.99 -9.41 -6.41
C ALA A 159 7.35 -8.75 -6.09
N VAL A 160 7.61 -7.54 -6.60
CA VAL A 160 8.83 -6.77 -6.31
C VAL A 160 8.96 -6.48 -4.81
N PHE A 161 7.86 -6.13 -4.14
CA PHE A 161 7.83 -5.90 -2.70
C PHE A 161 8.22 -7.16 -1.92
N VAL A 162 7.62 -8.32 -2.25
CA VAL A 162 7.92 -9.60 -1.61
C VAL A 162 9.38 -9.99 -1.81
N VAL A 163 9.92 -9.82 -3.02
CA VAL A 163 11.35 -10.05 -3.30
C VAL A 163 12.23 -9.14 -2.44
N GLY A 164 11.88 -7.85 -2.32
CA GLY A 164 12.58 -6.91 -1.45
C GLY A 164 12.57 -7.30 0.02
N LEU A 165 11.44 -7.84 0.53
CA LEU A 165 11.35 -8.35 1.90
C LEU A 165 12.24 -9.58 2.13
N LEU A 166 12.29 -10.50 1.16
CA LEU A 166 13.14 -11.68 1.24
C LEU A 166 14.63 -11.29 1.25
N ASP A 167 15.04 -10.37 0.37
CA ASP A 167 16.42 -9.88 0.34
C ASP A 167 16.79 -9.13 1.62
N LEU A 168 15.87 -8.32 2.15
CA LEU A 168 16.06 -7.64 3.44
C LEU A 168 16.25 -8.66 4.57
N ALA A 169 15.41 -9.70 4.65
CA ALA A 169 15.50 -10.73 5.68
C ALA A 169 16.83 -11.49 5.60
N LEU A 170 17.24 -11.91 4.40
CA LEU A 170 18.53 -12.58 4.18
C LEU A 170 19.70 -11.67 4.55
N SER A 171 19.65 -10.39 4.15
CA SER A 171 20.67 -9.39 4.49
C SER A 171 20.82 -9.20 6.00
N VAL A 172 19.70 -9.09 6.73
CA VAL A 172 19.68 -8.97 8.19
C VAL A 172 20.20 -10.24 8.87
N MET A 173 19.81 -11.43 8.40
CA MET A 173 20.33 -12.70 8.90
C MET A 173 21.84 -12.84 8.68
N TRP A 174 22.34 -12.37 7.55
CA TRP A 174 23.77 -12.44 7.25
C TRP A 174 24.57 -11.46 8.10
N LEU A 175 24.02 -10.27 8.33
CA LEU A 175 24.62 -9.25 9.21
C LEU A 175 24.58 -9.65 10.69
N SER A 176 23.54 -10.36 11.13
CA SER A 176 23.43 -10.87 12.50
C SER A 176 24.39 -12.03 12.77
N ARG A 177 24.60 -12.94 11.79
CA ARG A 177 25.60 -14.02 11.88
C ARG A 177 27.04 -13.55 11.85
N SER A 178 27.32 -12.38 11.26
CA SER A 178 28.65 -11.80 11.18
C SER A 178 28.96 -10.79 12.30
N ARG A 179 28.06 -10.66 13.30
CA ARG A 179 28.45 -10.06 14.59
C ARG A 179 29.47 -10.99 15.26
N PRO A 180 30.67 -10.49 15.63
CA PRO A 180 31.54 -11.27 16.48
C PRO A 180 30.74 -11.66 17.72
N ARG A 181 30.70 -12.95 18.03
CA ARG A 181 30.39 -13.38 19.40
C ARG A 181 31.36 -12.59 20.26
N VAL A 182 30.85 -11.71 21.13
CA VAL A 182 31.68 -11.23 22.23
C VAL A 182 31.93 -12.47 23.05
N VAL A 183 33.03 -13.16 22.74
CA VAL A 183 33.57 -14.19 23.59
C VAL A 183 34.08 -13.39 24.78
N SER A 184 33.25 -13.27 25.82
CA SER A 184 33.79 -12.95 27.14
C SER A 184 34.93 -13.93 27.35
N PRO A 185 36.18 -13.47 27.54
CA PRO A 185 37.27 -14.40 27.74
C PRO A 185 36.91 -15.26 28.94
N ALA A 186 36.86 -16.57 28.74
CA ALA A 186 36.84 -17.55 29.82
C ALA A 186 38.21 -17.52 30.50
N GLY A 187 38.50 -16.43 31.19
CA GLY A 187 39.59 -16.29 32.14
C GLY A 187 38.95 -16.28 33.51
N TRP A 188 39.03 -17.41 34.20
CA TRP A 188 38.94 -17.56 35.66
C TRP A 188 38.32 -16.36 36.38
N SER A 189 37.00 -16.40 36.54
CA SER A 189 36.29 -15.51 37.45
C SER A 189 36.71 -15.84 38.88
N VAL A 190 37.82 -15.26 39.33
CA VAL A 190 38.02 -15.01 40.75
C VAL A 190 36.91 -14.02 41.12
N PRO A 191 36.08 -14.30 42.15
CA PRO A 191 35.14 -13.30 42.63
C PRO A 191 35.94 -12.05 43.00
N VAL A 192 35.81 -10.99 42.22
CA VAL A 192 36.36 -9.69 42.59
C VAL A 192 35.47 -9.18 43.71
N GLU A 193 35.94 -9.36 44.93
CA GLU A 193 35.42 -8.63 46.09
C GLU A 193 35.47 -7.14 45.74
N PRO A 194 34.38 -6.39 45.87
CA PRO A 194 34.37 -4.98 45.51
C PRO A 194 35.43 -4.28 46.36
N SER A 195 36.51 -3.83 45.71
CA SER A 195 37.56 -3.05 46.35
C SER A 195 36.92 -1.88 47.10
N ASP A 196 37.35 -1.64 48.33
CA ASP A 196 36.90 -0.53 49.19
C ASP A 196 36.89 0.82 48.46
N GLU A 197 37.76 0.99 47.45
CA GLU A 197 37.80 2.19 46.61
C GLU A 197 36.55 2.37 45.74
N GLY A 198 36.00 1.29 45.19
CA GLY A 198 34.78 1.32 44.39
C GLY A 198 33.55 1.68 45.22
N VAL A 199 33.50 1.17 46.46
CA VAL A 199 32.43 1.50 47.42
C VAL A 199 32.53 2.95 47.88
N LYS A 200 33.75 3.46 48.11
CA LYS A 200 33.98 4.88 48.45
C LYS A 200 33.55 5.83 47.33
N LEU A 201 33.85 5.50 46.07
CA LEU A 201 33.44 6.30 44.91
C LEU A 201 31.91 6.40 44.76
N GLU A 202 31.20 5.28 44.92
CA GLU A 202 29.72 5.29 44.85
C GLU A 202 29.08 6.06 46.02
N ARG A 203 29.68 6.01 47.22
CA ARG A 203 29.22 6.85 48.35
C ARG A 203 29.43 8.34 48.09
N ILE A 204 30.57 8.73 47.52
CA ILE A 204 30.86 10.13 47.16
C ILE A 204 29.84 10.65 46.12
N LYS A 205 29.46 9.84 45.13
CA LYS A 205 28.43 10.22 44.16
C LYS A 205 27.07 10.42 44.83
N THR A 206 26.71 9.54 45.76
CA THR A 206 25.44 9.65 46.51
C THR A 206 25.37 10.93 47.34
N ILE A 207 26.43 11.29 48.08
CA ILE A 207 26.44 12.54 48.87
C ILE A 207 26.47 13.79 47.98
N ALA A 208 27.09 13.73 46.80
CA ALA A 208 27.05 14.83 45.84
C ALA A 208 25.64 15.06 45.28
N ALA A 209 24.92 13.98 44.97
CA ALA A 209 23.52 14.07 44.55
C ALA A 209 22.59 14.62 45.64
N LEU A 210 22.87 14.35 46.91
CA LEU A 210 22.11 14.90 48.06
C LEU A 210 22.39 16.39 48.31
N ARG A 211 23.62 16.85 48.06
CA ARG A 211 23.94 18.28 48.06
C ARG A 211 23.21 18.99 46.91
N ASP A 212 23.26 18.43 45.72
CA ASP A 212 22.67 19.04 44.51
C ASP A 212 21.14 19.13 44.59
N SER A 213 20.49 18.27 45.40
CA SER A 213 19.07 18.34 45.71
C SER A 213 18.71 19.29 46.88
N GLY A 214 19.70 19.93 47.49
CA GLY A 214 19.52 20.86 48.62
C GLY A 214 19.26 20.18 49.97
N ALA A 215 19.34 18.85 50.04
CA ALA A 215 19.15 18.07 51.26
C ALA A 215 20.37 18.08 52.19
N LEU A 216 21.54 18.51 51.69
CA LEU A 216 22.79 18.60 52.44
C LEU A 216 23.42 19.98 52.22
N THR A 217 23.87 20.63 53.29
CA THR A 217 24.60 21.90 53.18
C THR A 217 26.06 21.68 52.76
N GLU A 218 26.71 22.69 52.16
CA GLU A 218 28.10 22.58 51.67
C GLU A 218 29.09 22.19 52.78
N SER A 219 28.87 22.67 54.00
CA SER A 219 29.70 22.32 55.17
C SER A 219 29.54 20.86 55.60
N GLU A 220 28.37 20.28 55.43
CA GLU A 220 28.07 18.88 55.75
C GLU A 220 28.59 17.94 54.65
N PHE A 221 28.58 18.38 53.40
CA PHE A 221 29.17 17.65 52.29
C PHE A 221 30.68 17.48 52.44
N GLU A 222 31.40 18.55 52.78
CA GLU A 222 32.87 18.52 52.91
C GLU A 222 33.35 17.78 54.17
N SER A 223 32.51 17.62 55.20
CA SER A 223 32.83 16.79 56.37
C SER A 223 32.63 15.30 56.06
N GLU A 224 31.53 14.92 55.39
CA GLU A 224 31.26 13.53 55.00
C GLU A 224 32.20 13.01 53.92
N LYS A 225 32.53 13.84 52.93
CA LYS A 225 33.53 13.52 51.91
C LYS A 225 34.91 13.23 52.52
N ARG A 226 35.34 14.02 53.51
CA ARG A 226 36.59 13.77 54.24
C ARG A 226 36.54 12.46 55.03
N ARG A 227 35.41 12.14 55.66
CA ARG A 227 35.21 10.88 56.39
C ARG A 227 35.28 9.65 55.46
N ILE A 228 34.66 9.71 54.29
CA ILE A 228 34.64 8.60 53.32
C ILE A 228 36.04 8.37 52.72
N LEU A 229 36.80 9.44 52.47
CA LEU A 229 38.16 9.35 51.95
C LEU A 229 39.17 8.82 52.99
N GLN A 230 39.01 9.18 54.25
CA GLN A 230 39.93 8.77 55.33
C GLN A 230 39.73 7.33 55.80
N GLY A 231 38.58 6.70 55.50
CA GLY A 231 38.32 5.29 55.80
C GLY A 231 38.31 5.00 57.30
N HIS A 232 37.12 4.99 57.90
CA HIS A 232 36.89 4.44 59.24
C HIS A 232 36.04 3.18 59.15
#